data_AF-A0A251SEZ6-F1
#
_entry.id   AF-A0A251SEZ6-F1
#
_cell.length_a   1.000
_cell.length_b   1.000
_cell.length_c   1.000
_cell.angle_alpha   90.00
_cell.angle_beta   90.00
_cell.angle_gamma   90.00
#
_symmetry.space_group_name_H-M   'P 1'
#
loop_
_entity.id
_entity.type
_entity.pdbx_description
1 polymer ?
#
loop_
_entity_poly.entity_id
_entity_poly.type
_entity_poly.pdbx_seq_one_letter_code
_entity_poly.pdbx_strand_id
1 'polypeptide(L)'
;MSLKYITANVVDRNNGRIVATASTVEHSIKNSLECGRTCNAKAATVVGEVLAMRLKVEGLESGQERGIHVDVNKELEKKDFKNRTKVWAVINSLKNNGVKLILDENNDASHPG
;
A
#
# COMPACT_ATOMS: atom_id res chain seq x y z
N MET A 1 -25.23 7.72 2.04
CA MET A 1 -24.22 6.64 2.20
C MET A 1 -22.86 7.21 1.86
N SER A 2 -21.91 7.28 2.79
CA SER A 2 -20.55 7.76 2.48
C SER A 2 -19.81 6.67 1.70
N LEU A 3 -19.44 6.98 0.46
CA LEU A 3 -18.63 6.09 -0.37
C LEU A 3 -17.22 6.03 0.25
N LYS A 4 -16.87 4.86 0.80
CA LYS A 4 -15.53 4.61 1.33
C LYS A 4 -14.67 4.05 0.19
N TYR A 5 -13.64 4.78 -0.16
CA TYR A 5 -12.65 4.38 -1.16
C TYR A 5 -11.34 4.00 -0.46
N ILE A 6 -10.61 3.08 -1.07
CA ILE A 6 -9.22 2.80 -0.71
C ILE A 6 -8.34 3.58 -1.67
N THR A 7 -7.37 4.29 -1.11
CA THR A 7 -6.33 5.05 -1.82
C THR A 7 -5.00 4.69 -1.17
N ALA A 8 -4.01 4.40 -2.00
CA ALA A 8 -2.64 4.11 -1.60
C ALA A 8 -1.71 4.99 -2.42
N ASN A 9 -0.84 5.72 -1.73
CA ASN A 9 0.14 6.62 -2.33
C ASN A 9 1.53 6.22 -1.87
N VAL A 10 2.49 6.20 -2.79
CA VAL A 10 3.92 6.14 -2.48
C VAL A 10 4.48 7.54 -2.64
N VAL A 11 5.22 7.97 -1.63
CA VAL A 11 5.80 9.32 -1.57
C VAL A 11 7.30 9.20 -1.51
N ASP A 12 7.99 9.96 -2.35
CA ASP A 12 9.42 10.17 -2.23
C ASP A 12 9.71 11.01 -0.99
N ARG A 13 10.48 10.46 -0.05
CA ARG A 13 10.78 11.12 1.22
C ARG A 13 11.73 12.30 1.05
N ASN A 14 12.48 12.35 -0.05
CA ASN A 14 13.46 13.41 -0.30
C ASN A 14 12.78 14.71 -0.77
N ASN A 15 11.80 14.61 -1.68
CA ASN A 15 11.09 15.75 -2.25
C ASN A 15 9.66 15.90 -1.73
N GLY A 16 9.15 14.96 -0.95
CA GLY A 16 7.75 14.94 -0.49
C GLY A 16 6.73 14.78 -1.62
N ARG A 17 7.18 14.32 -2.80
CA ARG A 17 6.33 14.17 -3.99
C ARG A 17 5.74 12.77 -4.05
N ILE A 18 4.49 12.66 -4.47
CA ILE A 18 3.86 11.38 -4.75
C ILE A 18 4.51 10.82 -6.01
N VAL A 19 5.12 9.64 -5.90
CA VAL A 19 5.73 8.93 -7.05
C VAL A 19 4.69 8.04 -7.73
N ALA A 20 3.85 7.36 -6.96
CA ALA A 20 2.79 6.53 -7.49
C ALA A 20 1.55 6.61 -6.61
N THR A 21 0.37 6.60 -7.23
CA THR A 21 -0.93 6.52 -6.55
C THR A 21 -1.72 5.37 -7.14
N ALA A 22 -2.56 4.73 -6.35
CA ALA A 22 -3.62 3.84 -6.82
C ALA A 22 -4.86 4.00 -5.95
N SER A 23 -6.05 4.01 -6.55
CA SER A 23 -7.29 4.18 -5.81
C SER A 23 -8.48 3.45 -6.43
N THR A 24 -9.38 2.94 -5.58
CA THR A 24 -10.66 2.34 -6.03
C THR A 24 -11.64 3.30 -6.71
N VAL A 25 -11.35 4.62 -6.71
CA VAL A 25 -12.09 5.59 -7.52
C VAL A 25 -11.75 5.49 -9.01
N GLU A 26 -10.60 4.91 -9.33
CA GLU A 26 -10.16 4.76 -10.72
C GLU A 26 -11.08 3.80 -11.46
N HIS A 27 -11.53 4.21 -12.64
CA HIS A 27 -12.54 3.48 -13.38
C HIS A 27 -12.12 2.03 -13.69
N SER A 28 -10.85 1.83 -14.04
CA SER A 28 -10.28 0.50 -14.32
C SER A 28 -10.30 -0.41 -13.10
N ILE A 29 -10.00 0.13 -11.90
CA ILE A 29 -10.02 -0.63 -10.64
C ILE A 29 -11.46 -0.88 -10.20
N LYS A 30 -12.32 0.14 -10.29
CA LYS A 30 -13.74 0.06 -9.92
C LYS A 30 -14.47 -0.98 -10.77
N ASN A 31 -14.21 -1.03 -12.07
CA ASN A 31 -14.84 -1.99 -12.98
C ASN A 31 -14.34 -3.42 -12.75
N SER A 32 -13.11 -3.58 -12.27
CA SER A 32 -12.55 -4.87 -11.88
C SER A 32 -13.12 -5.40 -10.55
N LEU A 33 -13.90 -4.61 -9.81
CA LEU A 33 -14.49 -4.98 -8.52
C LEU A 33 -15.97 -5.32 -8.73
N GLU A 34 -16.24 -6.58 -9.06
CA GLU A 34 -17.54 -7.14 -9.52
C GLU A 34 -18.73 -7.01 -8.55
N CYS A 35 -18.58 -6.33 -7.40
CA CYS A 35 -19.63 -6.29 -6.37
C CYS A 35 -19.93 -4.89 -5.82
N GLY A 36 -19.39 -3.82 -6.43
CA GLY A 36 -19.59 -2.44 -5.98
C GLY A 36 -19.02 -2.11 -4.58
N ARG A 37 -18.41 -3.09 -3.90
CA ARG A 37 -17.78 -2.94 -2.59
C ARG A 37 -16.33 -2.50 -2.75
N THR A 38 -16.13 -1.18 -2.80
CA THR A 38 -14.82 -0.52 -2.96
C THR A 38 -13.98 -0.44 -1.68
N CYS A 39 -14.46 -0.99 -0.56
CA CYS A 39 -13.83 -0.82 0.76
C CYS A 39 -13.49 -2.15 1.48
N ASN A 40 -13.20 -3.21 0.72
CA ASN A 40 -12.94 -4.56 1.26
C ASN A 40 -11.46 -4.95 1.12
N ALA A 41 -11.03 -6.02 1.81
CA ALA A 41 -9.66 -6.54 1.69
C ALA A 41 -9.29 -6.89 0.24
N LYS A 42 -10.21 -7.49 -0.54
CA LYS A 42 -10.02 -7.73 -1.98
C LYS A 42 -9.77 -6.43 -2.77
N ALA A 43 -10.49 -5.36 -2.46
CA ALA A 43 -10.28 -4.08 -3.13
C ALA A 43 -8.92 -3.46 -2.76
N ALA A 44 -8.48 -3.63 -1.51
CA ALA A 44 -7.13 -3.27 -1.10
C ALA A 44 -6.06 -4.08 -1.85
N THR A 45 -6.27 -5.39 -2.05
CA THR A 45 -5.37 -6.24 -2.84
C THR A 45 -5.21 -5.72 -4.26
N VAL A 46 -6.32 -5.41 -4.95
CA VAL A 46 -6.26 -4.87 -6.32
C VAL A 46 -5.57 -3.51 -6.37
N VAL A 47 -5.85 -2.62 -5.40
CA VAL A 47 -5.16 -1.33 -5.30
C VAL A 47 -3.65 -1.52 -5.11
N GLY A 48 -3.25 -2.45 -4.23
CA GLY A 48 -1.83 -2.76 -3.99
C GLY A 48 -1.14 -3.35 -5.21
N GLU A 49 -1.83 -4.19 -5.97
CA GLU A 49 -1.30 -4.79 -7.21
C GLU A 49 -1.11 -3.73 -8.31
N VAL A 50 -2.11 -2.87 -8.54
CA VAL A 50 -1.98 -1.77 -9.51
C VAL A 50 -0.87 -0.81 -9.09
N LEU A 51 -0.74 -0.52 -7.80
CA LEU A 51 0.36 0.30 -7.29
C LEU A 51 1.72 -0.35 -7.53
N ALA A 52 1.83 -1.67 -7.30
CA ALA A 52 3.05 -2.43 -7.58
C ALA A 52 3.44 -2.36 -9.06
N MET A 53 2.48 -2.56 -9.95
CA MET A 53 2.71 -2.45 -11.40
C MET A 53 3.15 -1.06 -11.80
N ARG A 54 2.56 0.00 -11.23
CA ARG A 54 2.97 1.40 -11.48
C ARG A 54 4.42 1.64 -11.06
N LEU A 55 4.79 1.21 -9.85
CA LEU A 55 6.16 1.32 -9.35
C LEU A 55 7.15 0.57 -10.25
N LYS A 56 6.76 -0.59 -10.76
CA LYS A 56 7.58 -1.40 -11.67
C LYS A 56 7.78 -0.74 -13.03
N VAL A 57 6.73 -0.16 -13.61
CA VAL A 57 6.80 0.60 -14.87
C VAL A 57 7.75 1.78 -14.74
N GLU A 58 7.78 2.44 -13.58
CA GLU A 58 8.72 3.53 -13.29
C GLU A 58 10.12 3.06 -12.86
N GLY A 59 10.36 1.75 -12.74
CA GLY A 59 11.63 1.20 -12.26
C GLY A 59 11.91 1.47 -10.77
N LEU A 60 10.87 1.83 -10.01
CA LEU A 60 10.92 2.14 -8.57
C LEU A 60 10.52 0.95 -7.68
N GLU A 61 10.39 -0.25 -8.23
CA GLU A 61 10.01 -1.46 -7.47
C GLU A 61 10.97 -1.78 -6.31
N SER A 62 12.23 -1.34 -6.41
CA SER A 62 13.23 -1.47 -5.34
C SER A 62 13.44 -0.20 -4.50
N GLY A 63 12.63 0.85 -4.68
CA GLY A 63 12.67 2.09 -3.88
C GLY A 63 14.05 2.74 -3.84
N GLN A 64 14.57 3.20 -4.98
CA GLN A 64 15.93 3.76 -5.11
C GLN A 64 16.99 2.87 -4.40
N GLU A 65 16.91 1.55 -4.60
CA GLU A 65 17.74 0.49 -3.97
C GLU A 65 17.57 0.29 -2.45
N ARG A 66 17.00 1.28 -1.75
CA ARG A 66 16.76 1.29 -0.30
C ARG A 66 15.45 0.62 0.12
N GLY A 67 14.61 0.26 -0.85
CA GLY A 67 13.29 -0.29 -0.60
C GLY A 67 12.25 0.79 -0.26
N ILE A 68 10.98 0.44 -0.39
CA ILE A 68 9.86 1.31 -0.08
C ILE A 68 9.52 1.13 1.40
N HIS A 69 9.70 2.18 2.18
CA HIS A 69 9.41 2.18 3.61
C HIS A 69 7.91 2.24 3.85
N VAL A 70 7.39 1.30 4.63
CA VAL A 70 6.00 1.25 5.06
C VAL A 70 5.97 1.21 6.58
N ASP A 71 5.47 2.28 7.18
CA ASP A 71 5.24 2.38 8.62
C ASP A 71 3.87 1.78 8.94
N VAL A 72 3.86 0.47 9.15
CA VAL A 72 2.62 -0.28 9.37
C VAL A 72 1.96 0.16 10.65
N ASN A 73 2.74 0.40 11.71
CA ASN A 73 2.21 0.76 13.02
C ASN A 73 1.44 2.09 12.95
N LYS A 74 2.05 3.12 12.36
CA LYS A 74 1.40 4.43 12.16
C LYS A 74 0.14 4.36 11.31
N GLU A 75 0.07 3.46 10.33
CA GLU A 75 -1.13 3.27 9.51
C GLU A 75 -2.22 2.44 10.20
N LEU A 76 -1.85 1.60 11.17
CA LEU A 76 -2.76 0.85 12.04
C LEU A 76 -3.28 1.69 13.21
N GLU A 77 -2.46 2.54 13.82
CA GLU A 77 -2.88 3.40 14.92
C GLU A 77 -3.92 4.44 14.48
N LYS A 78 -3.83 4.91 13.23
CA LYS A 78 -4.81 5.85 12.65
C LYS A 78 -6.16 5.22 12.32
N LYS A 79 -6.31 3.88 12.32
CA LYS A 79 -7.52 3.21 11.79
C LYS A 79 -7.92 1.97 12.61
N ASP A 80 -9.21 1.85 12.90
CA ASP A 80 -9.82 0.69 13.58
C ASP A 80 -9.33 -0.70 13.09
N PHE A 81 -9.40 -1.71 13.96
CA PHE A 81 -9.02 -3.12 13.71
C PHE A 81 -9.49 -3.68 12.35
N LYS A 82 -10.68 -3.31 11.86
CA LYS A 82 -11.20 -3.71 10.53
C LYS A 82 -10.36 -3.20 9.35
N ASN A 83 -9.53 -2.21 9.58
CA ASN A 83 -8.64 -1.63 8.59
C ASN A 83 -7.27 -2.30 8.56
N ARG A 84 -6.88 -3.03 9.63
CA ARG A 84 -5.63 -3.80 9.69
C ARG A 84 -5.53 -4.83 8.58
N THR A 85 -6.59 -5.60 8.36
CA THR A 85 -6.67 -6.58 7.26
C THR A 85 -6.53 -5.92 5.89
N LYS A 86 -7.02 -4.68 5.71
CA LYS A 86 -6.94 -3.96 4.44
C LYS A 86 -5.54 -3.42 4.19
N VAL A 87 -4.88 -2.88 5.23
CA VAL A 87 -3.48 -2.42 5.15
C VAL A 87 -2.57 -3.60 4.82
N TRP A 88 -2.73 -4.73 5.54
CA TRP A 88 -2.00 -5.96 5.24
C TRP A 88 -2.25 -6.50 3.84
N ALA A 89 -3.49 -6.39 3.32
CA ALA A 89 -3.79 -6.79 1.96
C ALA A 89 -3.01 -5.96 0.92
N VAL A 90 -2.87 -4.64 1.11
CA VAL A 90 -2.06 -3.79 0.22
C VAL A 90 -0.58 -4.18 0.30
N ILE A 91 -0.04 -4.34 1.51
CA ILE A 91 1.37 -4.70 1.76
C ILE A 91 1.69 -6.06 1.13
N ASN A 92 0.83 -7.05 1.36
CA ASN A 92 1.03 -8.39 0.83
C ASN A 92 0.99 -8.40 -0.70
N SER A 93 0.08 -7.64 -1.31
CA SER A 93 0.04 -7.48 -2.77
C SER A 93 1.31 -6.88 -3.33
N LEU A 94 1.82 -5.80 -2.71
CA LEU A 94 3.07 -5.16 -3.13
C LEU A 94 4.24 -6.17 -3.05
N LYS A 95 4.38 -6.87 -1.92
CA LYS A 95 5.44 -7.88 -1.71
C LYS A 95 5.33 -9.03 -2.71
N ASN A 96 4.13 -9.55 -2.94
CA ASN A 96 3.88 -10.66 -3.88
C ASN A 96 4.17 -10.28 -5.34
N ASN A 97 4.11 -8.98 -5.66
CA ASN A 97 4.44 -8.44 -6.99
C ASN A 97 5.92 -8.05 -7.15
N GLY A 98 6.79 -8.41 -6.19
CA GLY A 98 8.24 -8.19 -6.29
C GLY A 98 8.71 -6.81 -5.82
N VAL A 99 7.82 -6.00 -5.23
CA VAL A 99 8.21 -4.70 -4.65
C VAL A 99 9.00 -4.93 -3.37
N LYS A 100 10.18 -4.33 -3.27
CA LYS A 100 11.04 -4.40 -2.07
C LYS A 100 10.46 -3.47 -1.01
N LEU A 101 9.72 -4.03 -0.05
CA LEU A 101 9.15 -3.29 1.07
C LEU A 101 10.06 -3.41 2.31
N ILE A 102 10.27 -2.28 3.00
CA ILE A 102 10.85 -2.22 4.34
C ILE A 102 9.70 -1.95 5.30
N LEU A 103 9.32 -2.95 6.10
CA LEU A 103 8.29 -2.79 7.13
C LEU A 103 8.96 -2.24 8.39
N ASP A 104 8.61 -1.01 8.77
CA ASP A 104 8.97 -0.47 10.09
C ASP A 104 7.98 -1.04 11.12
N GLU A 105 8.09 -2.33 11.36
CA GLU A 105 7.55 -2.93 12.57
C GLU A 105 8.59 -2.63 13.64
N ASN A 106 8.34 -1.64 14.49
CA ASN A 106 9.19 -1.31 15.64
C ASN A 106 9.68 -2.62 16.27
N ASN A 107 10.93 -2.98 15.96
CA ASN A 107 11.62 -4.06 16.63
C ASN A 107 12.09 -3.44 17.94
N ASP A 108 11.22 -3.47 18.94
CA ASP A 108 11.66 -3.61 20.32
C ASP A 108 12.35 -4.98 20.44
N ALA A 109 13.56 -5.08 19.90
CA ALA A 109 14.45 -6.23 20.07
C ALA A 109 15.91 -5.79 19.88
N SER A 110 16.40 -5.11 20.92
CA SER A 110 17.78 -5.25 21.45
C SER A 110 18.95 -5.20 20.46
N HIS A 111 19.67 -4.07 20.48
CA HIS A 111 21.13 -4.11 20.43
C HIS A 111 21.66 -4.99 21.56
N PRO A 112 22.57 -5.93 21.29
CA PRO A 112 23.69 -6.15 22.19
C PRO A 112 24.96 -5.61 21.51
N GLY A 113 25.67 -4.74 22.25
CA GLY A 113 27.04 -4.35 21.93
C GLY A 113 28.04 -5.40 22.35
#